data_AF-A0A8J8FY60-F1
#
_entry.id   AF-A0A8J8FY60-F1
#
_cell.length_a   1.000
_cell.length_b   1.000
_cell.length_c   1.000
_cell.angle_alpha   90.00
_cell.angle_beta   90.00
_cell.angle_gamma   90.00
#
_symmetry.space_group_name_H-M   'P 1'
#
loop_
_entity.id
_entity.type
_entity.pdbx_description
1 polymer ?
#
loop_
_entity_poly.entity_id
_entity_poly.type
_entity_poly.pdbx_seq_one_letter_code
_entity_poly.pdbx_strand_id
1 'polypeptide(L)'
;MNVKETFSQVLSFLDKRASYMGFIFCFVFALIFVFTPLWQLSILASFIGGLFYKKMNKGALIGSVGVALAWAIYIVIEISSTNVSTLFDQVGGIIIGLTGFGWIFILVLILLGAIFGSLGGSFGSGIRILFEIKQGKTSE
;
A
#
# COMPACT_ATOMS: atom_id res chain seq x y z
N MET A 1 -21.84 -21.55 -26.24
CA MET A 1 -21.38 -21.17 -24.88
C MET A 1 -21.94 -19.78 -24.58
N ASN A 2 -22.74 -19.65 -23.53
CA ASN A 2 -23.50 -18.43 -23.26
C ASN A 2 -22.56 -17.34 -22.71
N VAL A 3 -22.58 -16.14 -23.29
CA VAL A 3 -21.70 -15.02 -22.89
C VAL A 3 -21.86 -14.70 -21.41
N LYS A 4 -23.07 -14.85 -20.85
CA LYS A 4 -23.34 -14.67 -19.41
C LYS A 4 -22.64 -15.71 -18.52
N GLU A 5 -22.59 -16.96 -18.95
CA GLU A 5 -21.91 -18.05 -18.21
C GLU A 5 -20.39 -17.84 -18.20
N THR A 6 -19.84 -17.45 -19.35
CA THR A 6 -18.40 -17.16 -19.49
C THR A 6 -18.01 -15.97 -18.61
N PHE A 7 -18.83 -14.91 -18.62
CA PHE A 7 -18.61 -13.72 -17.82
C PHE A 7 -18.71 -14.00 -16.31
N SER A 8 -19.66 -14.82 -15.89
CA SER A 8 -19.80 -15.28 -14.50
C SER A 8 -18.61 -16.12 -14.02
N GLN A 9 -18.10 -17.03 -14.88
CA GLN A 9 -16.89 -17.79 -14.59
C GLN A 9 -15.65 -16.89 -14.45
N VAL A 10 -15.48 -15.89 -15.33
CA VAL A 10 -14.37 -14.93 -15.22
C VAL A 10 -14.47 -14.10 -13.94
N LEU A 11 -15.66 -13.62 -13.58
CA LEU A 11 -15.89 -12.88 -12.34
C LEU A 11 -15.56 -13.69 -11.09
N SER A 12 -16.02 -14.94 -11.01
CA SER A 12 -15.72 -15.83 -9.88
C SER A 12 -14.23 -16.19 -9.78
N PHE A 13 -13.55 -16.35 -10.91
CA PHE A 13 -12.09 -16.54 -10.95
C PHE A 13 -11.35 -15.29 -10.48
N LEU A 14 -11.77 -14.11 -10.91
CA LEU A 14 -11.21 -12.82 -10.49
C LEU A 14 -11.43 -12.59 -9.00
N ASP A 15 -12.61 -12.86 -8.45
CA ASP A 15 -12.88 -12.69 -7.01
C ASP A 15 -11.99 -13.60 -6.15
N LYS A 16 -11.66 -14.80 -6.64
CA LYS A 16 -10.77 -15.75 -5.95
C LYS A 16 -9.31 -15.29 -5.96
N ARG A 17 -8.86 -14.57 -6.99
CA ARG A 17 -7.50 -14.03 -7.12
C ARG A 17 -7.36 -12.55 -6.78
N ALA A 18 -8.48 -11.85 -6.56
CA ALA A 18 -8.54 -10.41 -6.33
C ALA A 18 -7.62 -9.98 -5.20
N SER A 19 -7.52 -10.79 -4.13
CA SER A 19 -6.61 -10.50 -3.02
C SER A 19 -5.13 -10.46 -3.46
N TYR A 20 -4.65 -11.45 -4.20
CA TYR A 20 -3.26 -11.44 -4.67
C TYR A 20 -3.01 -10.29 -5.65
N MET A 21 -3.96 -10.02 -6.54
CA MET A 21 -3.85 -8.92 -7.51
C MET A 21 -3.83 -7.56 -6.80
N GLY A 22 -4.68 -7.35 -5.79
CA GLY A 22 -4.70 -6.11 -5.01
C GLY A 22 -3.39 -5.82 -4.30
N PHE A 23 -2.77 -6.85 -3.70
CA PHE A 23 -1.42 -6.72 -3.12
C PHE A 23 -0.38 -6.39 -4.19
N ILE A 24 -0.35 -7.13 -5.30
CA ILE A 24 0.63 -6.92 -6.37
C ILE A 24 0.51 -5.51 -6.95
N PHE A 25 -0.69 -5.04 -7.26
CA PHE A 25 -0.89 -3.68 -7.77
C PHE A 25 -0.46 -2.63 -6.75
N CYS A 26 -0.89 -2.77 -5.49
CA CYS A 26 -0.47 -1.88 -4.41
C CYS A 26 1.06 -1.78 -4.33
N PHE A 27 1.73 -2.94 -4.23
CA PHE A 27 3.17 -3.02 -4.05
C PHE A 27 3.95 -2.49 -5.26
N VAL A 28 3.58 -2.87 -6.48
CA VAL A 28 4.28 -2.43 -7.71
C VAL A 28 4.13 -0.93 -7.91
N PHE A 29 2.92 -0.37 -7.76
CA PHE A 29 2.74 1.08 -7.87
C PHE A 29 3.43 1.82 -6.73
N ALA A 30 3.39 1.31 -5.49
CA ALA A 30 4.11 1.91 -4.38
C ALA A 30 5.63 1.92 -4.61
N LEU A 31 6.19 0.85 -5.17
CA LEU A 31 7.59 0.81 -5.60
C LEU A 31 7.87 1.88 -6.64
N ILE A 32 7.08 1.94 -7.72
CA ILE A 32 7.26 2.96 -8.76
C ILE A 32 7.24 4.37 -8.14
N PHE A 33 6.26 4.64 -7.27
CA PHE A 33 6.12 5.97 -6.68
C PHE A 33 7.22 6.31 -5.67
N VAL A 34 7.73 5.36 -4.88
CA VAL A 34 8.82 5.65 -3.92
C VAL A 34 10.16 5.88 -4.61
N PHE A 35 10.41 5.24 -5.77
CA PHE A 35 11.60 5.53 -6.60
C PHE A 35 11.47 6.82 -7.43
N THR A 36 10.28 7.41 -7.46
CA THR A 36 10.07 8.76 -8.00
C THR A 36 9.98 9.75 -6.84
N PRO A 37 10.26 11.05 -7.04
CA PRO A 37 10.01 12.08 -6.02
C PRO A 37 8.50 12.30 -5.74
N LEU A 38 7.65 11.35 -6.07
CA LEU A 38 6.19 11.34 -5.93
C LEU A 38 5.73 10.32 -4.89
N TRP A 39 6.53 10.10 -3.84
CA TRP A 39 6.26 9.11 -2.79
C TRP A 39 4.87 9.29 -2.13
N GLN A 40 4.30 10.50 -2.14
CA GLN A 40 2.95 10.80 -1.66
C GLN A 40 1.87 10.02 -2.43
N LEU A 41 2.12 9.69 -3.70
CA LEU A 41 1.23 8.87 -4.53
C LEU A 41 1.16 7.40 -4.08
N SER A 42 1.97 6.97 -3.10
CA SER A 42 1.82 5.66 -2.45
C SER A 42 0.43 5.48 -1.83
N ILE A 43 -0.24 6.56 -1.42
CA ILE A 43 -1.64 6.52 -0.97
C ILE A 43 -2.56 6.07 -2.13
N LEU A 44 -2.32 6.58 -3.34
CA LEU A 44 -3.09 6.23 -4.53
C LEU A 44 -2.82 4.78 -4.97
N ALA A 45 -1.56 4.34 -4.90
CA ALA A 45 -1.21 2.93 -5.14
C ALA A 45 -2.00 1.99 -4.21
N SER A 46 -2.02 2.32 -2.92
CA SER A 46 -2.76 1.54 -1.93
C SER A 46 -4.27 1.62 -2.12
N PHE A 47 -4.79 2.80 -2.52
CA PHE A 47 -6.19 2.96 -2.89
C PHE A 47 -6.60 2.01 -4.02
N ILE A 48 -5.81 1.91 -5.08
CA ILE A 48 -6.06 0.99 -6.20
C ILE A 48 -6.05 -0.46 -5.70
N GLY A 49 -5.08 -0.84 -4.85
CA GLY A 49 -5.04 -2.16 -4.23
C GLY A 49 -6.26 -2.45 -3.32
N GLY A 50 -6.74 -1.45 -2.60
CA GLY A 50 -7.90 -1.53 -1.72
C GLY A 50 -9.21 -1.84 -2.45
N LEU A 51 -9.36 -1.42 -3.72
CA LEU A 51 -10.53 -1.74 -4.56
C LEU A 51 -10.75 -3.25 -4.76
N PHE A 52 -9.71 -4.07 -4.54
CA PHE A 52 -9.80 -5.52 -4.67
C PHE A 52 -10.32 -6.23 -3.40
N TYR A 53 -10.63 -5.50 -2.32
CA TYR A 53 -11.10 -6.09 -1.06
C TYR A 53 -12.50 -5.60 -0.67
N LYS A 54 -13.36 -6.56 -0.27
CA LYS A 54 -14.74 -6.32 0.22
C LYS A 54 -14.81 -5.96 1.71
N LYS A 55 -13.68 -5.94 2.41
CA LYS A 55 -13.59 -5.61 3.85
C LYS A 55 -12.54 -4.54 4.05
N MET A 56 -12.92 -3.42 4.68
CA MET A 56 -12.01 -2.31 4.94
C MET A 56 -10.75 -2.75 5.69
N ASN A 57 -10.88 -3.57 6.74
CA ASN A 57 -9.71 -4.04 7.51
C ASN A 57 -8.70 -4.82 6.64
N LYS A 58 -9.17 -5.57 5.63
CA LYS A 58 -8.27 -6.29 4.72
C LYS A 58 -7.61 -5.35 3.72
N GLY A 59 -8.35 -4.38 3.18
CA GLY A 59 -7.79 -3.33 2.33
C GLY A 59 -6.73 -2.51 3.06
N ALA A 60 -7.03 -2.11 4.30
CA ALA A 60 -6.10 -1.42 5.19
C ALA A 60 -4.81 -2.24 5.38
N LEU A 61 -4.92 -3.50 5.81
CA LEU A 61 -3.77 -4.36 6.08
C LEU A 61 -2.89 -4.54 4.83
N ILE A 62 -3.49 -4.77 3.67
CA ILE A 62 -2.77 -5.02 2.42
C ILE A 62 -2.13 -3.73 1.91
N GLY A 63 -2.83 -2.61 2.06
CA GLY A 63 -2.27 -1.30 1.83
C GLY A 63 -1.04 -1.04 2.69
N SER A 64 -1.16 -1.24 4.00
CA SER A 64 -0.07 -1.05 4.95
C SER A 64 1.14 -1.91 4.60
N VAL A 65 0.94 -3.22 4.43
CA VAL A 65 2.04 -4.15 4.16
C VAL A 65 2.67 -3.87 2.80
N GLY A 66 1.87 -3.61 1.76
CA GLY A 66 2.37 -3.32 0.42
C GLY A 66 3.22 -2.06 0.36
N VAL A 67 2.73 -0.96 0.94
CA VAL A 67 3.47 0.32 0.95
C VAL A 67 4.69 0.25 1.89
N ALA A 68 4.54 -0.32 3.08
CA ALA A 68 5.65 -0.47 4.02
C ALA A 68 6.78 -1.32 3.44
N LEU A 69 6.45 -2.41 2.74
CA LEU A 69 7.44 -3.26 2.09
C LEU A 69 8.16 -2.52 0.94
N ALA A 70 7.43 -1.76 0.13
CA ALA A 70 8.03 -0.94 -0.92
C ALA A 70 9.01 0.11 -0.35
N TRP A 71 8.62 0.77 0.74
CA TRP A 71 9.47 1.74 1.44
C TRP A 71 10.68 1.08 2.10
N ALA A 72 10.50 -0.10 2.70
CA ALA A 72 11.61 -0.85 3.29
C ALA A 72 12.64 -1.23 2.21
N ILE A 73 12.21 -1.69 1.04
CA ILE A 73 13.10 -2.00 -0.09
C ILE A 73 13.85 -0.74 -0.54
N TYR A 74 13.14 0.37 -0.73
CA TYR A 74 13.75 1.65 -1.10
C TYR A 74 14.82 2.08 -0.08
N ILE A 75 14.50 2.03 1.21
CA ILE A 75 15.43 2.43 2.28
C ILE A 75 16.64 1.50 2.32
N VAL A 76 16.46 0.18 2.18
CA VAL A 76 17.60 -0.77 2.15
C VAL A 76 18.55 -0.44 0.99
N ILE A 77 18.02 -0.12 -0.18
CA ILE A 77 18.82 0.28 -1.34
C ILE A 77 19.57 1.59 -1.04
N GLU A 78 18.90 2.59 -0.47
CA GLU A 78 19.51 3.87 -0.10
C GLU A 78 20.61 3.68 0.95
N ILE A 79 20.40 2.88 2.00
CA ILE A 79 21.45 2.58 3.00
C ILE A 79 22.68 1.95 2.35
N SER A 80 22.50 1.12 1.31
CA SER A 80 23.62 0.47 0.61
C SER A 80 24.29 1.35 -0.45
N SER A 81 23.58 2.35 -0.98
CA SER A 81 24.04 3.14 -2.14
C SER A 81 24.47 4.55 -1.76
N THR A 82 24.03 5.05 -0.60
CA THR A 82 24.24 6.43 -0.15
C THR A 82 24.58 6.49 1.34
N ASN A 83 24.97 7.67 1.84
CA ASN A 83 25.32 7.87 3.26
C ASN A 83 24.09 8.15 4.15
N VAL A 84 22.92 7.61 3.79
CA VAL A 84 21.65 7.85 4.49
C VAL A 84 21.70 7.44 5.97
N SER A 85 22.43 6.37 6.29
CA SER A 85 22.64 5.94 7.68
C SER A 85 23.37 7.00 8.52
N THR A 86 24.43 7.60 7.96
CA THR A 86 25.19 8.68 8.59
C THR A 86 24.36 9.95 8.75
N LEU A 87 23.56 10.31 7.73
CA LEU A 87 22.67 11.47 7.79
C LEU A 87 21.60 11.31 8.88
N PHE A 88 20.95 10.15 8.96
CA PHE A 88 19.99 9.89 10.03
C PHE A 88 20.63 9.89 11.41
N ASP A 89 21.88 9.45 11.52
CA ASP A 89 22.59 9.49 12.80
C ASP A 89 22.95 10.91 13.23
N GLN A 90 23.35 11.77 12.28
CA GLN A 90 23.57 13.20 12.54
C GLN A 90 22.28 13.90 12.98
N VAL A 91 21.16 13.63 12.30
CA VAL A 91 19.83 14.13 12.69
C VAL A 91 19.45 13.63 14.09
N GLY A 92 19.69 12.36 14.38
CA GLY A 92 19.49 11.79 15.72
C GLY A 92 20.34 12.45 16.80
N GLY A 93 21.60 12.72 16.51
CA GLY A 93 22.50 13.44 17.42
C GLY A 93 22.00 14.86 17.73
N ILE A 94 21.42 15.56 16.75
CA ILE A 94 20.85 16.91 16.94
C ILE A 94 19.54 16.87 17.75
N ILE A 95 18.64 15.93 17.44
CA ILE A 95 17.29 15.92 18.02
C ILE A 95 17.26 15.22 19.38
N ILE A 96 17.95 14.08 19.50
CA ILE A 96 17.90 13.18 20.66
C ILE A 96 19.15 13.36 21.55
N GLY A 97 20.19 14.03 21.06
CA GLY A 97 21.46 14.21 21.79
C GLY A 97 22.33 12.96 21.83
N LEU A 98 21.97 11.92 21.08
CA LEU A 98 22.64 10.61 21.07
C LEU A 98 22.92 10.17 19.62
N THR A 99 24.15 9.74 19.37
CA THR A 99 24.56 9.08 18.12
C THR A 99 24.37 7.56 18.24
N GLY A 100 24.34 6.87 17.10
CA GLY A 100 24.01 5.44 16.99
C GLY A 100 22.51 5.11 16.89
N PHE A 101 21.62 6.12 16.88
CA PHE A 101 20.16 5.93 16.89
C PHE A 101 19.47 6.29 15.57
N GLY A 102 20.22 6.51 14.49
CA GLY A 102 19.66 6.78 13.15
C GLY A 102 18.63 5.75 12.66
N TRP A 103 18.70 4.50 13.13
CA TRP A 103 17.75 3.44 12.80
C TRP A 103 16.31 3.73 13.25
N ILE A 104 16.11 4.56 14.28
CA ILE A 104 14.76 4.95 14.74
C ILE A 104 14.03 5.72 13.63
N PHE A 105 14.71 6.63 12.95
CA PHE A 105 14.11 7.40 11.85
C PHE A 105 13.74 6.50 10.67
N ILE A 106 14.55 5.49 10.38
CA ILE A 106 14.22 4.47 9.37
C ILE A 106 12.93 3.74 9.74
N LEU A 107 12.77 3.32 11.00
CA LEU A 107 11.54 2.67 11.45
C LEU A 107 10.34 3.60 11.36
N VAL A 108 10.49 4.87 11.74
CA VAL A 108 9.41 5.86 11.63
C VAL A 108 9.00 6.06 10.17
N LEU A 109 9.94 6.10 9.24
CA LEU A 109 9.64 6.20 7.80
C LEU A 109 8.86 4.98 7.30
N ILE A 110 9.28 3.76 7.67
CA ILE A 110 8.54 2.55 7.30
C ILE A 110 7.13 2.57 7.91
N LEU A 111 7.00 3.04 9.15
CA LEU A 111 5.71 3.18 9.83
C LEU A 111 4.80 4.19 9.12
N LEU A 112 5.35 5.33 8.66
CA LEU A 112 4.63 6.31 7.86
C LEU A 112 4.16 5.72 6.54
N GLY A 113 5.01 4.95 5.85
CA GLY A 113 4.63 4.16 4.68
C GLY A 113 3.45 3.23 4.97
N ALA A 114 3.50 2.51 6.10
CA ALA A 114 2.41 1.64 6.54
C ALA A 114 1.11 2.42 6.80
N ILE A 115 1.18 3.60 7.42
CA ILE A 115 0.00 4.44 7.70
C ILE A 115 -0.61 4.95 6.39
N PHE A 116 0.20 5.46 5.46
CA PHE A 116 -0.27 5.89 4.14
C PHE A 116 -0.88 4.73 3.34
N GLY A 117 -0.25 3.57 3.43
CA GLY A 117 -0.82 2.32 2.93
C GLY A 117 -2.18 2.03 3.53
N SER A 118 -2.30 2.02 4.87
CA SER A 118 -3.55 1.76 5.57
C SER A 118 -4.68 2.69 5.13
N LEU A 119 -4.40 3.99 5.05
CA LEU A 119 -5.35 5.02 4.66
C LEU A 119 -5.85 4.81 3.23
N GLY A 120 -4.93 4.68 2.26
CA GLY A 120 -5.29 4.43 0.86
C GLY A 120 -6.13 3.16 0.71
N GLY A 121 -5.68 2.05 1.30
CA GLY A 121 -6.33 0.75 1.20
C GLY A 121 -7.72 0.73 1.84
N SER A 122 -7.88 1.43 2.97
CA SER A 122 -9.17 1.62 3.63
C SER A 122 -10.15 2.39 2.74
N PHE A 123 -9.71 3.49 2.12
CA PHE A 123 -10.56 4.26 1.21
C PHE A 123 -10.93 3.46 -0.04
N GLY A 124 -9.99 2.76 -0.65
CA GLY A 124 -10.25 1.92 -1.82
C GLY A 124 -11.31 0.84 -1.53
N SER A 125 -11.13 0.10 -0.43
CA SER A 125 -12.13 -0.89 -0.01
C SER A 125 -13.47 -0.26 0.37
N GLY A 126 -13.46 0.90 1.05
CA GLY A 126 -14.67 1.64 1.41
C GLY A 126 -15.49 2.02 0.18
N ILE A 127 -14.83 2.54 -0.87
CA ILE A 127 -15.50 2.87 -2.13
C ILE A 127 -16.09 1.63 -2.79
N ARG A 128 -15.35 0.53 -2.86
CA ARG A 128 -15.87 -0.73 -3.42
C ARG A 128 -17.15 -1.17 -2.71
N ILE A 129 -17.14 -1.14 -1.37
CA ILE A 129 -18.30 -1.52 -0.55
C ILE A 129 -19.51 -0.62 -0.86
N LEU A 130 -19.31 0.69 -0.98
CA LEU A 130 -20.40 1.63 -1.31
C LEU A 130 -21.02 1.33 -2.68
N PHE A 131 -20.21 0.97 -3.69
CA PHE A 131 -20.71 0.59 -5.01
C PHE A 131 -21.49 -0.73 -4.97
N GLU A 132 -21.02 -1.74 -4.23
CA GLU A 132 -21.73 -3.02 -4.09
C GLU A 132 -23.09 -2.84 -3.40
N ILE A 133 -23.18 -2.00 -2.36
CA ILE A 133 -24.44 -1.66 -1.67
C ILE A 133 -25.44 -0.99 -2.63
N LYS A 134 -24.96 -0.06 -3.47
CA LYS A 134 -25.81 0.66 -4.43
C LYS A 134 -26.44 -0.28 -5.46
N GLN A 135 -25.68 -1.27 -5.93
CA GLN A 135 -26.18 -2.27 -6.90
C GLN A 135 -27.22 -3.20 -6.29
N GLY A 136 -27.05 -3.62 -5.03
CA GLY A 136 -28.04 -4.44 -4.33
C GLY A 136 -29.40 -3.74 -4.11
N LYS A 137 -29.42 -2.40 -4.05
CA LYS A 137 -30.64 -1.60 -3.91
C LYS A 137 -31.34 -1.25 -5.22
N THR A 138 -30.72 -1.51 -6.39
CA THR A 138 -31.32 -1.19 -7.71
C THR A 138 -31.99 -2.40 -8.36
N SER A 139 -31.97 -3.55 -7.70
CA SER A 139 -32.60 -4.81 -8.13
C SER A 139 -33.90 -5.15 -7.39
N GLU A 140 -34.40 -4.24 -6.55
CA GLU A 140 -35.72 -4.28 -5.91
C GLU A 140 -36.62 -3.19 -6.53
#